data_AF-A0A3C2E0T8-F1
#
_entry.id   AF-A0A3C2E0T8-F1
#
_cell.length_a   1.000
_cell.length_b   1.000
_cell.length_c   1.000
_cell.angle_alpha   90.00
_cell.angle_beta   90.00
_cell.angle_gamma   90.00
#
_symmetry.space_group_name_H-M   'P 1'
#
loop_
_entity.id
_entity.type
_entity.pdbx_description
1 polymer ?
#
loop_
_entity_poly.entity_id
_entity_poly.type
_entity_poly.pdbx_seq_one_letter_code
_entity_poly.pdbx_strand_id
1 'polypeptide(L)'
;MAIGGDMNRTLDQDDSLSLIGGNMDLGGRVGGDVSLVGGNIELDLDIGRDLSVAGGNLDVRGRIGEDASIAGGAIDWHADVGHDLELAGGDVTIDAEIGNDLEVASGELTIANDTVIRRNAEMAAGQIEMNGRIGGTLDAAAAFVQVRGTVDGFTVIEADPREGRRSWHASFDQDGNRSGSTNGLVEITGTLNEGADICARRVSVLRNARIFGELRVWADFEPNIADGASIGSMRYEARDGRDCDDILDDNRAR
;
A
#
# COMPACT_ATOMS: atom_id res chain seq x y z
N MET A 1 -29.91 -7.08 -7.48
CA MET A 1 -29.07 -8.25 -7.17
C MET A 1 -29.33 -9.34 -8.20
N ALA A 2 -28.30 -9.77 -8.92
CA ALA A 2 -28.37 -10.96 -9.79
C ALA A 2 -27.31 -11.99 -9.36
N ILE A 3 -27.60 -13.27 -9.56
CA ILE A 3 -26.73 -14.39 -9.19
C ILE A 3 -26.46 -15.24 -10.43
N GLY A 4 -25.20 -15.55 -10.73
CA GLY A 4 -24.82 -16.33 -11.91
C GLY A 4 -23.49 -17.08 -11.73
N GLY A 5 -23.32 -18.22 -12.40
CA GLY A 5 -22.06 -18.96 -12.38
C GLY A 5 -20.95 -18.22 -13.12
N ASP A 6 -21.19 -17.94 -14.41
CA ASP A 6 -20.34 -17.12 -15.27
C ASP A 6 -21.17 -15.95 -15.81
N MET A 7 -20.63 -14.74 -15.73
CA MET A 7 -21.27 -13.53 -16.23
C MET A 7 -20.29 -12.78 -17.13
N ASN A 8 -20.66 -12.60 -18.38
CA ASN A 8 -19.99 -11.68 -19.30
C ASN A 8 -21.02 -10.65 -19.77
N ARG A 9 -20.85 -9.38 -19.38
CA ARG A 9 -21.82 -8.32 -19.67
C ARG A 9 -21.16 -7.00 -19.98
N THR A 10 -21.63 -6.36 -21.05
CA THR A 10 -21.47 -4.92 -21.25
C THR A 10 -22.65 -4.19 -20.61
N LEU A 11 -22.36 -3.25 -19.73
CA LEU A 11 -23.33 -2.50 -18.93
C LEU A 11 -23.46 -1.07 -19.45
N ASP A 12 -24.68 -0.57 -19.44
CA ASP A 12 -25.00 0.85 -19.57
C ASP A 12 -26.25 1.10 -18.75
N GLN A 13 -26.04 1.43 -17.47
CA GLN A 13 -27.13 1.68 -16.53
C GLN A 13 -26.80 2.87 -15.63
N ASP A 14 -27.82 3.65 -15.29
CA ASP A 14 -27.65 4.81 -14.40
C ASP A 14 -27.71 4.41 -12.91
N ASP A 15 -28.38 3.31 -12.60
CA ASP A 15 -28.56 2.82 -11.22
C ASP A 15 -27.40 1.92 -10.77
N SER A 16 -27.34 1.66 -9.45
CA SER A 16 -26.36 0.77 -8.83
C SER A 16 -26.47 -0.70 -9.31
N LEU A 17 -25.34 -1.39 -9.30
CA LEU A 17 -25.22 -2.80 -9.65
C LEU A 17 -24.84 -3.63 -8.43
N SER A 18 -25.51 -4.77 -8.25
CA SER A 18 -25.09 -5.78 -7.27
C SER A 18 -25.17 -7.17 -7.88
N LEU A 19 -24.03 -7.88 -7.90
CA LEU A 19 -23.91 -9.21 -8.48
C LEU A 19 -23.14 -10.15 -7.55
N ILE A 20 -23.51 -11.43 -7.61
CA ILE A 20 -22.76 -12.51 -6.98
C ILE A 20 -22.53 -13.58 -8.05
N GLY A 21 -21.29 -14.02 -8.24
CA GLY A 21 -21.01 -15.10 -9.18
C GLY A 21 -19.65 -15.76 -9.09
N GLY A 22 -19.45 -16.83 -9.86
CA GLY A 22 -18.16 -17.53 -9.90
C GLY A 22 -17.12 -16.74 -10.68
N ASN A 23 -17.39 -16.49 -11.96
CA ASN A 23 -16.54 -15.69 -12.85
C ASN A 23 -17.33 -14.51 -13.41
N MET A 24 -16.75 -13.32 -13.38
CA MET A 24 -17.35 -12.07 -13.84
C MET A 24 -16.38 -11.34 -14.77
N ASP A 25 -16.85 -11.01 -15.96
CA ASP A 25 -16.21 -10.13 -16.95
C ASP A 25 -17.23 -9.03 -17.26
N LEU A 26 -17.02 -7.83 -16.70
CA LEU A 26 -17.96 -6.73 -16.76
C LEU A 26 -17.29 -5.51 -17.37
N GLY A 27 -17.86 -5.00 -18.46
CA GLY A 27 -17.39 -3.79 -19.14
C GLY A 27 -18.48 -2.73 -19.28
N GLY A 28 -18.10 -1.48 -19.54
CA GLY A 28 -19.05 -0.38 -19.82
C GLY A 28 -19.23 0.62 -18.67
N ARG A 29 -20.45 1.08 -18.41
CA ARG A 29 -20.73 2.16 -17.45
C ARG A 29 -21.83 1.78 -16.44
N VAL A 30 -21.60 2.13 -15.19
CA VAL A 30 -22.59 2.10 -14.11
C VAL A 30 -22.62 3.47 -13.43
N GLY A 31 -23.77 4.16 -13.45
CA GLY A 31 -23.90 5.50 -12.87
C GLY A 31 -23.94 5.52 -11.35
N GLY A 32 -24.39 4.44 -10.72
CA GLY A 32 -24.44 4.29 -9.26
C GLY A 32 -23.27 3.47 -8.72
N ASP A 33 -23.51 2.86 -7.56
CA ASP A 33 -22.51 2.05 -6.84
C ASP A 33 -22.42 0.64 -7.44
N VAL A 34 -21.26 0.01 -7.35
CA VAL A 34 -21.06 -1.38 -7.79
C VAL A 34 -20.64 -2.25 -6.61
N SER A 35 -21.38 -3.33 -6.36
CA SER A 35 -21.06 -4.31 -5.33
C SER A 35 -20.99 -5.72 -5.91
N LEU A 36 -19.82 -6.36 -5.84
CA LEU A 36 -19.56 -7.65 -6.46
C LEU A 36 -18.96 -8.64 -5.47
N VAL A 37 -19.41 -9.89 -5.55
CA VAL A 37 -18.76 -11.00 -4.84
C VAL A 37 -18.54 -12.14 -5.82
N GLY A 38 -17.31 -12.65 -5.90
CA GLY A 38 -17.04 -13.79 -6.76
C GLY A 38 -15.67 -14.45 -6.67
N GLY A 39 -15.41 -15.42 -7.53
CA GLY A 39 -14.14 -16.13 -7.57
C GLY A 39 -13.09 -15.38 -8.39
N ASN A 40 -13.40 -15.12 -9.66
CA ASN A 40 -12.56 -14.35 -10.57
C ASN A 40 -13.37 -13.19 -11.14
N ILE A 41 -12.84 -11.96 -11.04
CA ILE A 41 -13.56 -10.75 -11.45
C ILE A 41 -12.62 -9.88 -12.28
N GLU A 42 -13.00 -9.65 -13.53
CA GLU A 42 -12.38 -8.69 -14.43
C GLU A 42 -13.37 -7.55 -14.68
N LEU A 43 -12.95 -6.32 -14.37
CA LEU A 43 -13.75 -5.11 -14.53
C LEU A 43 -13.05 -4.15 -15.47
N ASP A 44 -13.78 -3.67 -16.48
CA ASP A 44 -13.41 -2.51 -17.30
C ASP A 44 -14.59 -1.53 -17.31
N LEU A 45 -14.79 -0.87 -16.16
CA LEU A 45 -15.99 -0.09 -15.88
C LEU A 45 -15.68 1.37 -15.56
N ASP A 46 -16.53 2.26 -16.06
CA ASP A 46 -16.69 3.62 -15.54
C ASP A 46 -17.84 3.62 -14.51
N ILE A 47 -17.47 3.70 -13.24
CA ILE A 47 -18.37 3.65 -12.09
C ILE A 47 -18.52 5.06 -11.54
N GLY A 48 -19.75 5.58 -11.54
CA GLY A 48 -20.02 6.96 -11.18
C GLY A 48 -19.84 7.28 -9.69
N ARG A 49 -19.82 6.25 -8.84
CA ARG A 49 -19.78 6.36 -7.38
C ARG A 49 -18.79 5.34 -6.79
N ASP A 50 -19.23 4.55 -5.82
CA ASP A 50 -18.37 3.64 -5.06
C ASP A 50 -18.25 2.24 -5.71
N LEU A 51 -17.11 1.60 -5.50
CA LEU A 51 -16.87 0.19 -5.83
C LEU A 51 -16.58 -0.62 -4.57
N SER A 52 -17.32 -1.71 -4.37
CA SER A 52 -17.03 -2.71 -3.34
C SER A 52 -16.94 -4.10 -3.96
N VAL A 53 -15.80 -4.76 -3.80
CA VAL A 53 -15.56 -6.08 -4.41
C VAL A 53 -14.90 -7.03 -3.44
N ALA A 54 -15.42 -8.24 -3.34
CA ALA A 54 -14.75 -9.35 -2.68
C ALA A 54 -14.55 -10.51 -3.65
N GLY A 55 -13.32 -11.01 -3.79
CA GLY A 55 -13.11 -12.22 -4.57
C GLY A 55 -11.76 -12.90 -4.46
N GLY A 56 -11.52 -13.92 -5.28
CA GLY A 56 -10.25 -14.66 -5.29
C GLY A 56 -9.17 -13.94 -6.09
N ASN A 57 -9.43 -13.71 -7.38
CA ASN A 57 -8.55 -12.98 -8.29
C ASN A 57 -9.32 -11.81 -8.90
N LEU A 58 -8.75 -10.61 -8.80
CA LEU A 58 -9.39 -9.35 -9.19
C LEU A 58 -8.47 -8.59 -10.14
N ASP A 59 -8.99 -8.21 -11.30
CA ASP A 59 -8.34 -7.32 -12.27
C ASP A 59 -9.30 -6.16 -12.52
N VAL A 60 -8.94 -4.96 -12.07
CA VAL A 60 -9.84 -3.80 -12.07
C VAL A 60 -9.24 -2.66 -12.88
N ARG A 61 -9.93 -2.30 -13.96
CA ARG A 61 -9.62 -1.20 -14.87
C ARG A 61 -10.79 -0.22 -14.97
N GLY A 62 -10.52 0.93 -15.57
CA GLY A 62 -11.51 1.97 -15.81
C GLY A 62 -11.40 3.09 -14.78
N ARG A 63 -12.54 3.56 -14.25
CA ARG A 63 -12.60 4.69 -13.33
C ARG A 63 -13.65 4.48 -12.26
N ILE A 64 -13.31 4.84 -11.02
CA ILE A 64 -14.20 4.91 -9.88
C ILE A 64 -14.37 6.39 -9.49
N GLY A 65 -15.62 6.87 -9.48
CA GLY A 65 -15.92 8.28 -9.26
C GLY A 65 -15.69 8.75 -7.82
N GLU A 66 -15.96 7.88 -6.85
CA GLU A 66 -15.84 8.14 -5.42
C GLU A 66 -14.81 7.18 -4.80
N ASP A 67 -15.22 6.28 -3.90
CA ASP A 67 -14.32 5.41 -3.13
C ASP A 67 -14.29 3.97 -3.66
N ALA A 68 -13.21 3.25 -3.41
CA ALA A 68 -13.11 1.82 -3.72
C ALA A 68 -12.62 1.01 -2.51
N SER A 69 -13.33 -0.06 -2.16
CA SER A 69 -12.95 -0.99 -1.08
C SER A 69 -12.99 -2.42 -1.59
N ILE A 70 -11.82 -3.07 -1.61
CA ILE A 70 -11.60 -4.33 -2.31
C ILE A 70 -10.89 -5.33 -1.40
N ALA A 71 -11.39 -6.57 -1.39
CA ALA A 71 -10.74 -7.68 -0.72
C ALA A 71 -10.54 -8.86 -1.67
N GLY A 72 -9.33 -9.40 -1.74
CA GLY A 72 -9.12 -10.64 -2.49
C GLY A 72 -7.78 -11.35 -2.30
N GLY A 73 -7.61 -12.50 -2.93
CA GLY A 73 -6.34 -13.24 -2.88
C GLY A 73 -5.24 -12.54 -3.67
N ALA A 74 -5.52 -12.25 -4.94
CA ALA A 74 -4.64 -11.49 -5.83
C ALA A 74 -5.42 -10.31 -6.44
N ILE A 75 -4.84 -9.12 -6.42
CA ILE A 75 -5.45 -7.86 -6.89
C ILE A 75 -4.46 -7.17 -7.83
N ASP A 76 -4.87 -6.99 -9.10
CA ASP A 76 -4.20 -6.12 -10.06
C ASP A 76 -5.10 -4.90 -10.30
N TRP A 77 -4.65 -3.74 -9.79
CA TRP A 77 -5.45 -2.51 -9.76
C TRP A 77 -4.89 -1.49 -10.74
N HIS A 78 -5.67 -1.15 -11.76
CA HIS A 78 -5.34 -0.15 -12.78
C HIS A 78 -6.39 0.96 -12.94
N ALA A 79 -7.42 0.97 -12.08
CA ALA A 79 -8.51 1.94 -12.18
C ALA A 79 -8.19 3.24 -11.42
N ASP A 80 -8.42 4.39 -12.05
CA ASP A 80 -8.30 5.67 -11.36
C ASP A 80 -9.43 5.82 -10.33
N VAL A 81 -9.11 6.34 -9.15
CA VAL A 81 -10.07 6.55 -8.05
C VAL A 81 -10.19 8.03 -7.74
N GLY A 82 -11.43 8.54 -7.72
CA GLY A 82 -11.72 9.95 -7.45
C GLY A 82 -11.35 10.38 -6.04
N HIS A 83 -11.54 9.49 -5.06
CA HIS A 83 -11.27 9.73 -3.64
C HIS A 83 -10.33 8.65 -3.06
N ASP A 84 -10.80 7.80 -2.15
CA ASP A 84 -9.99 6.89 -1.34
C ASP A 84 -9.99 5.47 -1.89
N LEU A 85 -8.85 4.78 -1.78
CA LEU A 85 -8.70 3.37 -2.17
C LEU A 85 -8.29 2.53 -0.96
N GLU A 86 -9.10 1.53 -0.61
CA GLU A 86 -8.83 0.53 0.42
C GLU A 86 -8.68 -0.86 -0.22
N LEU A 87 -7.54 -1.52 0.00
CA LEU A 87 -7.26 -2.85 -0.53
C LEU A 87 -6.81 -3.81 0.58
N ALA A 88 -7.33 -5.04 0.54
CA ALA A 88 -6.93 -6.11 1.43
C ALA A 88 -6.67 -7.40 0.62
N GLY A 89 -5.44 -7.90 0.59
CA GLY A 89 -5.18 -9.15 -0.15
C GLY A 89 -3.85 -9.86 0.05
N GLY A 90 -3.65 -11.00 -0.60
CA GLY A 90 -2.37 -11.71 -0.54
C GLY A 90 -1.29 -11.00 -1.35
N ASP A 91 -1.56 -10.79 -2.63
CA ASP A 91 -0.68 -10.15 -3.59
C ASP A 91 -1.40 -8.94 -4.21
N VAL A 92 -0.84 -7.73 -4.05
CA VAL A 92 -1.47 -6.48 -4.51
C VAL A 92 -0.51 -5.68 -5.38
N THR A 93 -0.93 -5.35 -6.59
CA THR A 93 -0.24 -4.41 -7.49
C THR A 93 -1.15 -3.24 -7.81
N ILE A 94 -0.63 -2.01 -7.73
CA ILE A 94 -1.37 -0.78 -7.99
C ILE A 94 -0.63 0.06 -9.02
N ASP A 95 -1.29 0.34 -10.14
CA ASP A 95 -0.83 1.20 -11.24
C ASP A 95 -1.94 2.15 -11.67
N ALA A 96 -2.18 3.20 -10.87
CA ALA A 96 -3.32 4.11 -11.04
C ALA A 96 -3.11 5.49 -10.39
N GLU A 97 -4.02 6.43 -10.65
CA GLU A 97 -4.12 7.67 -9.88
C GLU A 97 -5.17 7.56 -8.77
N ILE A 98 -4.77 7.83 -7.52
CA ILE A 98 -5.64 7.85 -6.34
C ILE A 98 -5.82 9.30 -5.88
N GLY A 99 -7.08 9.77 -5.91
CA GLY A 99 -7.43 11.16 -5.72
C GLY A 99 -7.20 11.72 -4.32
N ASN A 100 -7.29 10.87 -3.30
CA ASN A 100 -7.06 11.19 -1.90
C ASN A 100 -6.09 10.20 -1.25
N ASP A 101 -6.56 9.39 -0.30
CA ASP A 101 -5.77 8.53 0.56
C ASP A 101 -5.76 7.07 0.05
N LEU A 102 -4.68 6.35 0.35
CA LEU A 102 -4.51 4.92 0.05
C LEU A 102 -4.34 4.14 1.35
N GLU A 103 -5.15 3.11 1.54
CA GLU A 103 -5.03 2.16 2.65
C GLU A 103 -4.86 0.74 2.09
N VAL A 104 -3.76 0.05 2.44
CA VAL A 104 -3.50 -1.30 1.92
C VAL A 104 -2.99 -2.23 3.01
N ALA A 105 -3.60 -3.40 3.10
CA ALA A 105 -3.10 -4.53 3.88
C ALA A 105 -2.82 -5.72 2.96
N SER A 106 -1.57 -6.18 2.87
CA SER A 106 -1.26 -7.34 2.03
C SER A 106 -0.14 -8.29 2.51
N GLY A 107 0.08 -9.39 1.79
CA GLY A 107 1.31 -10.19 1.92
C GLY A 107 2.47 -9.52 1.17
N GLU A 108 2.24 -9.22 -0.11
CA GLU A 108 3.14 -8.48 -0.98
C GLU A 108 2.42 -7.27 -1.60
N LEU A 109 3.06 -6.10 -1.57
CA LEU A 109 2.54 -4.86 -2.15
C LEU A 109 3.55 -4.26 -3.12
N THR A 110 3.10 -4.00 -4.34
CA THR A 110 3.84 -3.21 -5.33
C THR A 110 3.03 -1.97 -5.72
N ILE A 111 3.61 -0.80 -5.48
CA ILE A 111 3.14 0.48 -6.04
C ILE A 111 3.99 0.76 -7.29
N ALA A 112 3.35 0.78 -8.46
CA ALA A 112 4.02 0.98 -9.74
C ALA A 112 4.63 2.39 -9.88
N ASN A 113 5.49 2.56 -10.89
CA ASN A 113 6.28 3.78 -11.07
C ASN A 113 5.42 5.00 -11.43
N ASP A 114 4.36 4.80 -12.20
CA ASP A 114 3.47 5.87 -12.68
C ASP A 114 2.30 6.13 -11.71
N THR A 115 2.19 5.34 -10.63
CA THR A 115 1.17 5.50 -9.59
C THR A 115 1.34 6.83 -8.85
N VAL A 116 0.23 7.55 -8.71
CA VAL A 116 0.17 8.81 -7.95
C VAL A 116 -0.90 8.72 -6.88
N ILE A 117 -0.48 8.79 -5.62
CA ILE A 117 -1.36 8.93 -4.46
C ILE A 117 -1.30 10.41 -4.06
N ARG A 118 -2.42 11.13 -4.21
CA ARG A 118 -2.40 12.59 -4.04
C ARG A 118 -2.19 13.04 -2.60
N ARG A 119 -2.62 12.24 -1.63
CA ARG A 119 -2.53 12.55 -0.21
C ARG A 119 -1.74 11.46 0.48
N ASN A 120 -2.28 10.82 1.50
CA ASN A 120 -1.53 9.97 2.39
C ASN A 120 -1.61 8.51 1.93
N ALA A 121 -0.64 7.72 2.35
CA ALA A 121 -0.68 6.28 2.16
C ALA A 121 -0.35 5.55 3.46
N GLU A 122 -1.24 4.66 3.88
CA GLU A 122 -1.04 3.71 4.97
C GLU A 122 -0.93 2.30 4.40
N MET A 123 0.21 1.65 4.62
CA MET A 123 0.54 0.37 3.99
C MET A 123 1.04 -0.60 5.05
N ALA A 124 0.38 -1.75 5.17
CA ALA A 124 0.83 -2.86 5.98
C ALA A 124 1.04 -4.09 5.10
N ALA A 125 2.27 -4.60 5.00
CA ALA A 125 2.50 -5.83 4.25
C ALA A 125 3.62 -6.71 4.80
N GLY A 126 3.79 -7.92 4.27
CA GLY A 126 5.03 -8.67 4.47
C GLY A 126 6.21 -8.00 3.76
N GLN A 127 5.97 -7.55 2.52
CA GLN A 127 6.91 -6.82 1.69
C GLN A 127 6.23 -5.66 0.97
N ILE A 128 6.86 -4.49 1.00
CA ILE A 128 6.41 -3.28 0.28
C ILE A 128 7.49 -2.83 -0.70
N GLU A 129 7.10 -2.67 -1.97
CA GLU A 129 7.89 -1.98 -2.99
C GLU A 129 7.14 -0.71 -3.45
N MET A 130 7.62 0.46 -3.02
CA MET A 130 7.04 1.75 -3.38
C MET A 130 7.86 2.44 -4.47
N ASN A 131 7.37 2.42 -5.72
CA ASN A 131 8.04 3.08 -6.86
C ASN A 131 7.38 4.41 -7.29
N GLY A 132 6.12 4.65 -6.94
CA GLY A 132 5.32 5.79 -7.38
C GLY A 132 5.57 7.09 -6.61
N ARG A 133 4.59 8.00 -6.64
CA ARG A 133 4.61 9.25 -5.88
C ARG A 133 3.49 9.33 -4.87
N ILE A 134 3.82 9.73 -3.64
CA ILE A 134 2.89 10.05 -2.57
C ILE A 134 2.98 11.55 -2.28
N GLY A 135 1.87 12.27 -2.43
CA GLY A 135 1.80 13.72 -2.23
C GLY A 135 1.71 14.16 -0.77
N GLY A 136 1.30 13.27 0.13
CA GLY A 136 1.22 13.46 1.57
C GLY A 136 2.16 12.55 2.33
N THR A 137 1.73 12.07 3.50
CA THR A 137 2.55 11.23 4.37
C THR A 137 2.56 9.76 3.94
N LEU A 138 3.64 9.06 4.24
CA LEU A 138 3.73 7.60 4.13
C LEU A 138 3.83 7.00 5.53
N ASP A 139 2.89 6.12 5.90
CA ASP A 139 2.99 5.23 7.06
C ASP A 139 3.07 3.79 6.56
N ALA A 140 4.23 3.16 6.72
CA ALA A 140 4.47 1.82 6.20
C ALA A 140 4.93 0.86 7.30
N ALA A 141 4.30 -0.30 7.40
CA ALA A 141 4.66 -1.38 8.31
C ALA A 141 4.91 -2.67 7.51
N ALA A 142 6.15 -3.15 7.46
CA ALA A 142 6.44 -4.43 6.80
C ALA A 142 7.73 -5.09 7.24
N ALA A 143 7.86 -6.42 7.04
CA ALA A 143 9.13 -7.10 7.27
C ALA A 143 10.23 -6.60 6.31
N PHE A 144 9.86 -6.10 5.13
CA PHE A 144 10.78 -5.50 4.17
C PHE A 144 10.13 -4.33 3.44
N VAL A 145 10.80 -3.18 3.41
CA VAL A 145 10.31 -1.97 2.72
C VAL A 145 11.38 -1.44 1.78
N GLN A 146 11.02 -1.25 0.51
CA GLN A 146 11.81 -0.49 -0.46
C GLN A 146 11.07 0.76 -0.88
N VAL A 147 11.71 1.92 -0.69
CA VAL A 147 11.20 3.20 -1.21
C VAL A 147 12.10 3.66 -2.34
N ARG A 148 11.60 3.50 -3.58
CA ARG A 148 12.27 3.93 -4.81
C ARG A 148 11.65 5.19 -5.42
N GLY A 149 10.40 5.44 -5.09
CA GLY A 149 9.61 6.58 -5.55
C GLY A 149 9.89 7.89 -4.81
N THR A 150 8.88 8.76 -4.80
CA THR A 150 8.94 10.05 -4.10
C THR A 150 7.84 10.17 -3.04
N VAL A 151 8.21 10.60 -1.84
CA VAL A 151 7.25 10.98 -0.79
C VAL A 151 7.44 12.47 -0.50
N ASP A 152 6.36 13.23 -0.68
CA ASP A 152 6.37 14.67 -0.46
C ASP A 152 6.20 15.05 1.01
N GLY A 153 5.36 14.32 1.75
CA GLY A 153 5.19 14.51 3.19
C GLY A 153 6.17 13.70 4.04
N PHE A 154 5.94 13.74 5.34
CA PHE A 154 6.73 12.98 6.30
C PHE A 154 6.54 11.46 6.14
N THR A 155 7.62 10.70 6.32
CA THR A 155 7.62 9.24 6.17
C THR A 155 7.84 8.56 7.51
N VAL A 156 7.00 7.60 7.86
CA VAL A 156 7.18 6.71 9.00
C VAL A 156 7.25 5.27 8.49
N ILE A 157 8.33 4.58 8.81
CA ILE A 157 8.53 3.18 8.42
C ILE A 157 8.82 2.34 9.65
N GLU A 158 8.02 1.30 9.82
CA GLU A 158 8.23 0.24 10.79
C GLU A 158 8.60 -1.05 10.06
N ALA A 159 9.78 -1.57 10.36
CA ALA A 159 10.24 -2.85 9.86
C ALA A 159 10.76 -3.74 10.99
N ASP A 160 9.82 -4.18 11.83
CA ASP A 160 10.11 -5.13 12.91
C ASP A 160 9.61 -6.54 12.57
N PRO A 161 10.49 -7.55 12.46
CA PRO A 161 10.06 -8.92 12.26
C PRO A 161 9.45 -9.57 13.51
N ARG A 162 9.40 -8.88 14.66
CA ARG A 162 8.92 -9.44 15.94
C ARG A 162 7.42 -9.26 16.18
N GLU A 163 6.79 -8.27 15.57
CA GLU A 163 5.43 -7.86 15.86
C GLU A 163 4.68 -7.64 14.54
N GLY A 164 3.66 -8.47 14.28
CA GLY A 164 2.70 -8.28 13.18
C GLY A 164 1.42 -7.60 13.64
N ARG A 165 1.48 -6.76 14.69
CA ARG A 165 0.29 -6.32 15.43
C ARG A 165 0.14 -4.81 15.47
N ARG A 166 0.05 -4.18 14.30
CA ARG A 166 -0.73 -2.93 14.26
C ARG A 166 -2.21 -3.28 14.36
N SER A 167 -2.86 -2.66 15.33
CA SER A 167 -4.31 -2.70 15.54
C SER A 167 -5.02 -1.86 14.47
N TRP A 168 -4.95 -2.30 13.22
CA TRP A 168 -5.84 -1.86 12.15
C TRP A 168 -6.73 -3.02 11.74
N HIS A 169 -7.94 -2.71 11.30
CA HIS A 169 -9.11 -3.59 11.25
C HIS A 169 -9.02 -4.85 10.36
N ALA A 170 -7.88 -5.13 9.75
CA ALA A 170 -7.66 -6.32 8.96
C ALA A 170 -6.95 -7.39 9.77
N SER A 171 -7.72 -8.36 10.28
CA SER A 171 -7.20 -9.55 10.97
C SER A 171 -6.51 -10.47 9.95
N PHE A 172 -5.27 -10.15 9.60
CA PHE A 172 -4.42 -11.03 8.78
C PHE A 172 -3.50 -11.84 9.70
N ASP A 173 -3.93 -13.06 10.04
CA ASP A 173 -3.05 -14.09 10.62
C ASP A 173 -2.07 -14.55 9.53
N GLN A 174 -0.89 -13.93 9.46
CA GLN A 174 0.24 -14.53 8.75
C GLN A 174 0.91 -15.55 9.67
N ASP A 175 0.67 -16.83 9.39
CA ASP A 175 1.47 -17.94 9.91
C ASP A 175 2.94 -17.65 9.58
N GLY A 176 3.68 -17.19 10.60
CA GLY A 176 5.08 -16.78 10.52
C GLY A 176 5.96 -17.88 9.97
N ASN A 177 6.17 -17.88 8.66
CA ASN A 177 7.02 -18.86 8.01
C ASN A 177 7.74 -18.24 6.80
N ARG A 178 9.07 -18.20 6.94
CA ARG A 178 10.13 -18.12 5.89
C ARG A 178 10.63 -16.73 5.48
N SER A 179 11.77 -16.33 6.06
CA SER A 179 13.08 -16.26 5.36
C SER A 179 14.04 -15.34 6.11
N GLY A 180 15.00 -15.93 6.83
CA GLY A 180 15.89 -15.22 7.76
C GLY A 180 17.00 -14.35 7.15
N SER A 181 16.75 -13.56 6.10
CA SER A 181 17.77 -12.65 5.53
C SER A 181 17.32 -11.21 5.27
N THR A 182 16.06 -10.96 4.94
CA THR A 182 15.51 -9.61 4.67
C THR A 182 14.61 -9.09 5.80
N ASN A 183 14.41 -9.89 6.84
CA ASN A 183 13.61 -9.57 8.01
C ASN A 183 14.08 -8.27 8.70
N GLY A 184 13.22 -7.25 8.62
CA GLY A 184 13.41 -5.92 9.19
C GLY A 184 14.37 -5.04 8.40
N LEU A 185 14.43 -5.18 7.07
CA LEU A 185 15.27 -4.33 6.22
C LEU A 185 14.44 -3.21 5.59
N VAL A 186 14.96 -1.98 5.68
CA VAL A 186 14.45 -0.82 4.95
C VAL A 186 15.52 -0.35 3.96
N GLU A 187 15.16 -0.24 2.68
CA GLU A 187 16.01 0.30 1.64
C GLU A 187 15.40 1.55 1.02
N ILE A 188 16.21 2.60 0.91
CA ILE A 188 15.79 3.88 0.35
C ILE A 188 16.69 4.19 -0.85
N THR A 189 16.09 4.30 -2.03
CA THR A 189 16.75 4.82 -3.25
C THR A 189 16.08 6.08 -3.78
N GLY A 190 14.84 6.32 -3.34
CA GLY A 190 13.98 7.40 -3.78
C GLY A 190 14.22 8.75 -3.09
N THR A 191 13.21 9.62 -3.14
CA THR A 191 13.26 10.97 -2.57
C THR A 191 12.25 11.13 -1.44
N LEU A 192 12.71 11.63 -0.29
CA LEU A 192 11.89 11.95 0.89
C LEU A 192 12.03 13.45 1.18
N ASN A 193 10.96 14.21 0.97
CA ASN A 193 11.03 15.67 1.00
C ASN A 193 10.96 16.28 2.41
N GLU A 194 10.17 15.71 3.33
CA GLU A 194 10.05 16.23 4.70
C GLU A 194 10.89 15.48 5.74
N GLY A 195 11.54 14.37 5.37
CA GLY A 195 12.33 13.53 6.27
C GLY A 195 11.65 12.20 6.58
N ALA A 196 12.21 11.45 7.53
CA ALA A 196 11.65 10.16 7.91
C ALA A 196 12.01 9.70 9.32
N ASP A 197 11.06 8.99 9.93
CA ASP A 197 11.26 8.15 11.10
C ASP A 197 11.27 6.69 10.68
N ILE A 198 12.36 6.00 11.00
CA ILE A 198 12.52 4.60 10.61
C ILE A 198 12.91 3.79 11.83
N CYS A 199 12.06 2.85 12.20
CA CYS A 199 12.42 1.80 13.14
C CYS A 199 12.53 0.47 12.40
N ALA A 200 13.71 -0.13 12.40
CA ALA A 200 13.97 -1.34 11.64
C ALA A 200 15.07 -2.20 12.26
N ARG A 201 15.24 -3.43 11.79
CA ARG A 201 16.46 -4.19 12.11
C ARG A 201 17.68 -3.59 11.40
N ARG A 202 17.55 -3.25 10.11
CA ARG A 202 18.62 -2.73 9.25
C ARG A 202 18.05 -1.65 8.35
N VAL A 203 18.82 -0.58 8.17
CA VAL A 203 18.48 0.50 7.24
C VAL A 203 19.62 0.70 6.25
N SER A 204 19.28 0.81 4.97
CA SER A 204 20.22 1.04 3.88
C SER A 204 19.74 2.22 3.04
N VAL A 205 20.51 3.30 3.03
CA VAL A 205 20.27 4.46 2.18
C VAL A 205 21.23 4.37 1.00
N LEU A 206 20.68 4.11 -0.18
CA LEU A 206 21.44 3.84 -1.39
C LEU A 206 21.83 5.11 -2.14
N ARG A 207 22.78 5.01 -3.06
CA ARG A 207 23.48 6.13 -3.73
C ARG A 207 22.56 7.23 -4.28
N ASN A 208 21.38 6.89 -4.77
CA ASN A 208 20.49 7.85 -5.44
C ASN A 208 19.48 8.50 -4.49
N ALA A 209 19.48 8.08 -3.21
CA ALA A 209 18.53 8.58 -2.23
C ALA A 209 18.74 10.07 -1.95
N ARG A 210 17.64 10.81 -1.89
CA ARG A 210 17.62 12.23 -1.51
C ARG A 210 16.64 12.44 -0.37
N ILE A 211 17.16 12.81 0.79
CA ILE A 211 16.38 13.03 2.00
C ILE A 211 16.64 14.47 2.45
N PHE A 212 15.67 15.35 2.26
CA PHE A 212 15.86 16.78 2.53
C PHE A 212 15.61 17.15 3.99
N GLY A 213 14.73 16.43 4.68
CA GLY A 213 14.44 16.61 6.10
C GLY A 213 15.38 15.85 7.05
N GLU A 214 14.99 15.78 8.32
CA GLU A 214 15.68 14.96 9.31
C GLU A 214 15.35 13.48 9.11
N LEU A 215 16.38 12.64 9.10
CA LEU A 215 16.26 11.19 9.11
C LEU A 215 16.57 10.69 10.53
N ARG A 216 15.54 10.26 11.27
CA ARG A 216 15.68 9.63 12.58
C ARG A 216 15.57 8.11 12.41
N VAL A 217 16.59 7.39 12.85
CA VAL A 217 16.68 5.93 12.70
C VAL A 217 16.90 5.26 14.04
N TRP A 218 16.01 4.32 14.35
CA TRP A 218 16.16 3.36 15.44
C TRP A 218 16.40 1.98 14.85
N ALA A 219 17.62 1.45 15.00
CA ALA A 219 17.94 0.15 14.40
C ALA A 219 18.90 -0.72 15.22
N ASP A 220 18.78 -2.04 15.06
CA ASP A 220 19.66 -3.03 15.70
C ASP A 220 21.11 -2.92 15.18
N PHE A 221 21.27 -2.48 13.93
CA PHE A 221 22.57 -2.27 13.29
C PHE A 221 22.68 -0.84 12.79
N GLU A 222 23.92 -0.33 12.78
CA GLU A 222 24.23 0.99 12.23
C GLU A 222 23.75 1.09 10.76
N PRO A 223 23.05 2.18 10.38
CA PRO A 223 22.56 2.36 9.02
C PRO A 223 23.69 2.38 8.00
N ASN A 224 23.52 1.67 6.89
CA ASN A 224 24.46 1.75 5.78
C ASN A 224 24.08 2.92 4.87
N ILE A 225 24.97 3.90 4.75
CA ILE A 225 24.77 5.05 3.87
C ILE A 225 25.78 4.96 2.73
N ALA A 226 25.26 4.73 1.53
CA ALA A 226 26.08 4.61 0.33
C ALA A 226 26.64 5.97 -0.12
N ASP A 227 27.87 5.94 -0.63
CA ASP A 227 28.49 7.11 -1.26
C ASP A 227 27.61 7.67 -2.38
N GLY A 228 27.22 8.95 -2.24
CA GLY A 228 26.36 9.68 -3.17
C GLY A 228 24.95 9.96 -2.64
N ALA A 229 24.51 9.26 -1.58
CA ALA A 229 23.27 9.59 -0.90
C ALA A 229 23.33 11.01 -0.31
N SER A 230 22.24 11.77 -0.44
CA SER A 230 22.11 13.12 0.13
C SER A 230 21.13 13.08 1.28
N ILE A 231 21.58 13.41 2.48
CA ILE A 231 20.75 13.45 3.70
C ILE A 231 20.95 14.81 4.36
N GLY A 232 19.86 15.51 4.68
CA GLY A 232 19.88 16.82 5.33
C GLY A 232 20.52 16.77 6.72
N SER A 233 19.86 16.09 7.65
CA SER A 233 20.41 15.75 8.97
C SER A 233 20.02 14.34 9.36
N MET A 234 20.89 13.65 10.10
CA MET A 234 20.65 12.27 10.52
C MET A 234 20.86 12.11 12.03
N ARG A 235 19.94 11.39 12.66
CA ARG A 235 20.11 10.86 14.02
C ARG A 235 19.92 9.36 14.00
N TYR A 236 20.89 8.66 14.56
CA TYR A 236 20.82 7.22 14.77
C TYR A 236 20.86 6.92 16.26
N GLU A 237 19.96 6.04 16.68
CA GLU A 237 19.93 5.45 18.01
C GLU A 237 19.81 3.93 17.88
N ALA A 238 20.58 3.20 18.68
CA ALA A 238 20.45 1.75 18.71
C ALA A 238 19.08 1.38 19.29
N ARG A 239 18.43 0.39 18.69
CA ARG A 239 17.11 -0.07 19.17
C ARG A 239 17.20 -0.74 20.54
N ASP A 240 18.34 -1.35 20.85
CA ASP A 240 18.64 -2.01 22.13
C ASP A 240 17.58 -3.04 22.59
N GLY A 241 16.88 -3.66 21.62
CA GLY A 241 15.85 -4.65 21.88
C GLY A 241 14.48 -4.08 22.28
N ARG A 242 14.27 -2.77 22.18
CA ARG A 242 12.93 -2.16 22.27
C ARG A 242 12.10 -2.47 21.03
N ASP A 243 10.79 -2.51 21.20
CA ASP A 243 9.83 -2.73 20.12
C ASP A 243 9.60 -1.43 19.33
N CYS A 244 9.32 -1.56 18.03
CA CYS A 244 9.27 -0.40 17.16
C CYS A 244 8.01 0.45 17.35
N ASP A 245 6.90 -0.17 17.72
CA ASP A 245 5.65 0.49 18.09
C ASP A 245 5.87 1.46 19.27
N ASP A 246 6.46 0.97 20.36
CA ASP A 246 6.79 1.76 21.55
C ASP A 246 7.68 2.96 21.20
N ILE A 247 8.72 2.73 20.38
CA ILE A 247 9.66 3.79 19.99
C ILE A 247 8.97 4.85 19.13
N LEU A 248 8.21 4.44 18.12
CA LEU A 248 7.59 5.37 17.21
C LEU A 248 6.47 6.16 17.91
N ASP A 249 5.68 5.54 18.76
CA ASP A 249 4.61 6.21 19.52
C ASP A 249 5.17 7.23 20.52
N ASP A 250 6.24 6.90 21.26
CA ASP A 250 6.90 7.82 22.18
C ASP A 250 7.50 9.05 21.48
N ASN A 251 7.86 8.92 20.20
CA ASN A 251 8.53 9.96 19.41
C ASN A 251 7.62 10.68 18.40
N ARG A 252 6.40 10.18 18.13
CA ARG A 252 5.37 10.86 17.33
C ARG A 252 4.78 12.10 18.03
N ALA A 253 4.87 12.19 19.36
CA ALA A 253 4.29 13.28 20.15
C ALA A 253 5.19 14.53 20.33
N ARG A 254 6.25 14.69 19.54
CA ARG A 254 7.26 15.76 19.70
C ARG A 254 7.50 16.59 18.44
#